data_AF-A0A1G1DH51-F1
#
_entry.id   AF-A0A1G1DH51-F1
#
_cell.length_a   1.000
_cell.length_b   1.000
_cell.length_c   1.000
_cell.angle_alpha   90.00
_cell.angle_beta   90.00
_cell.angle_gamma   90.00
#
_symmetry.space_group_name_H-M   'P 1'
#
loop_
_entity.id
_entity.type
_entity.pdbx_description
1 polymer ?
#
loop_
_entity_poly.entity_id
_entity_poly.type
_entity_poly.pdbx_seq_one_letter_code
_entity_poly.pdbx_strand_id
1 'polypeptide(L)' 'MKIEYDREADALYIQLREAFVEDNIDIEEGITIDLDEKRHLIGIEVLDASKKLSLKDLVNVTIENLPFEKIETAIA' A
#
# COMPACT_ATOMS: atom_id res chain seq x y z
N MET A 1 0.11 -8.41 -4.67
CA MET A 1 0.11 -7.55 -3.48
C MET A 1 1.05 -8.15 -2.45
N LYS A 2 1.86 -7.33 -1.81
CA LYS A 2 2.78 -7.70 -0.74
C LYS A 2 2.61 -6.71 0.41
N ILE A 3 2.54 -7.21 1.64
CA ILE A 3 2.52 -6.38 2.86
C ILE A 3 3.77 -6.75 3.65
N GLU A 4 4.58 -5.75 3.98
CA GLU A 4 5.86 -5.92 4.65
C GLU A 4 6.01 -4.91 5.76
N TYR A 5 6.48 -5.36 6.93
CA TYR A 5 6.79 -4.49 8.05
C TYR A 5 8.30 -4.55 8.31
N ASP A 6 8.98 -3.41 8.18
CA ASP A 6 10.37 -3.24 8.56
C ASP A 6 10.44 -2.83 10.03
N ARG A 7 10.99 -3.71 10.86
CA ARG A 7 11.12 -3.50 12.30
C ARG A 7 12.20 -2.48 12.66
N GLU A 8 13.27 -2.38 11.88
CA GLU A 8 14.36 -1.44 12.15
C GLU A 8 13.91 -0.01 11.85
N ALA A 9 13.12 0.17 10.79
CA ALA A 9 12.55 1.46 10.40
C ALA A 9 11.23 1.82 11.11
N ASP A 10 10.56 0.86 11.77
CA ASP A 10 9.16 0.97 12.22
C ASP A 10 8.25 1.43 11.07
N ALA A 11 8.33 0.72 9.94
CA ALA A 11 7.66 1.08 8.70
C ALA A 11 6.80 -0.07 8.17
N LEU A 12 5.58 0.25 7.74
CA LEU A 12 4.70 -0.67 7.02
C LEU A 12 4.65 -0.26 5.55
N TYR A 13 4.97 -1.20 4.66
CA TYR A 13 4.82 -1.04 3.22
C TYR A 13 3.74 -1.98 2.68
N ILE A 14 2.79 -1.42 1.93
CA ILE A 14 1.76 -2.16 1.21
C ILE A 14 1.98 -1.95 -0.28
N GLN A 15 2.57 -2.96 -0.94
CA GLN A 15 2.76 -2.97 -2.39
C GLN A 15 1.52 -3.56 -3.07
N LEU A 16 0.83 -2.77 -3.88
CA LEU A 16 -0.36 -3.23 -4.62
C LEU A 16 0.03 -3.94 -5.92
N ARG A 17 1.03 -3.42 -6.63
CA ARG A 17 1.60 -4.01 -7.85
C ARG A 17 3.12 -3.92 -7.88
N GLU A 18 3.74 -4.86 -8.56
CA GLU A 18 5.19 -4.88 -8.77
C GLU A 18 5.55 -3.94 -9.92
N ALA A 19 6.23 -2.84 -9.61
CA ALA A 19 6.68 -1.82 -10.55
C ALA A 19 7.82 -0.99 -9.94
N PHE A 20 8.54 -0.25 -10.78
CA PHE A 20 9.57 0.69 -10.33
C PHE A 20 8.92 2.00 -9.85
N VAL A 21 9.36 2.48 -8.68
CA VAL A 21 8.91 3.76 -8.10
C VAL A 21 9.66 4.90 -8.76
N GLU A 22 8.93 5.77 -9.46
CA GLU A 22 9.48 6.96 -10.13
C GLU A 22 9.22 8.23 -9.31
N ASP A 23 8.06 8.32 -8.67
CA ASP A 23 7.61 9.51 -7.93
C ASP A 23 6.87 9.09 -6.66
N ASN A 24 6.70 10.01 -5.73
CA ASN A 24 5.91 9.80 -4.54
C ASN A 24 5.08 11.04 -4.16
N ILE A 25 4.02 10.81 -3.37
CA ILE A 25 3.18 11.86 -2.82
C ILE A 25 2.98 11.63 -1.34
N ASP A 26 3.41 12.58 -0.52
CA ASP A 26 3.07 12.61 0.91
C ASP A 26 1.61 13.02 1.09
N ILE A 27 0.82 12.17 1.75
CA ILE A 27 -0.57 12.47 2.10
C ILE A 27 -0.62 13.18 3.47
N GLU A 28 0.22 12.72 4.39
CA GLU A 28 0.46 13.32 5.71
C GLU A 28 1.85 12.91 6.22
N GLU A 29 2.25 13.44 7.37
CA GLU A 29 3.57 13.15 7.94
C GLU A 29 3.77 11.65 8.20
N GLY A 30 4.70 11.05 7.45
CA GLY A 30 5.01 9.63 7.52
C GLY A 30 3.98 8.73 6.84
N ILE A 31 3.14 9.25 5.95
CA ILE A 31 2.31 8.44 5.04
C ILE A 31 2.51 8.92 3.61
N THR A 32 3.00 8.01 2.77
CA THR A 32 3.42 8.32 1.39
C THR A 32 2.84 7.31 0.40
N ILE A 33 2.48 7.80 -0.79
CA ILE A 33 2.06 6.99 -1.93
C ILE A 33 3.20 6.90 -2.94
N ASP A 34 3.56 5.69 -3.34
CA ASP A 34 4.51 5.45 -4.43
C ASP A 34 3.80 5.38 -5.79
N LEU A 35 4.39 6.00 -6.81
CA LEU A 35 3.86 6.10 -8.17
C LEU A 35 4.85 5.63 -9.22
N ASP A 36 4.34 5.07 -10.32
CA ASP A 36 5.14 4.81 -11.52
C ASP A 36 5.32 6.07 -12.40
N GLU A 37 6.09 5.93 -13.48
CA GLU A 37 6.33 6.99 -14.47
C GLU A 37 5.04 7.60 -15.08
N LYS A 38 3.92 6.87 -15.02
CA LYS A 38 2.61 7.29 -15.55
C LYS A 38 1.69 7.80 -14.45
N ARG A 39 2.21 8.00 -13.24
CA ARG A 39 1.47 8.42 -12.04
C ARG A 39 0.41 7.41 -11.58
N HIS A 40 0.58 6.13 -11.90
CA HIS A 40 -0.29 5.09 -11.34
C HIS A 40 0.26 4.62 -9.98
N LEU A 41 -0.65 4.26 -9.08
CA LEU A 41 -0.35 3.79 -7.72
C LEU A 41 0.42 2.46 -7.70
N ILE A 42 1.59 2.43 -7.04
CA ILE A 42 2.40 1.22 -6.81
C ILE A 42 2.16 0.66 -5.41
N GLY A 43 2.29 1.52 -4.40
CA GLY A 43 2.24 1.11 -2.99
C GLY A 43 2.02 2.28 -2.05
N ILE A 44 1.91 1.95 -0.76
CA ILE A 44 1.73 2.90 0.34
C ILE A 44 2.79 2.60 1.40
N GLU A 45 3.48 3.63 1.87
CA GLU A 45 4.40 3.57 3.00
C GLU A 45 3.78 4.28 4.21
N VAL A 46 3.92 3.67 5.38
CA VAL A 46 3.55 4.24 6.68
C VAL A 46 4.74 4.13 7.63
N LEU A 47 5.36 5.25 7.95
CA LEU A 47 6.41 5.36 8.96
C LEU A 47 5.82 5.51 10.37
N ASP A 48 6.60 5.15 11.39
CA ASP A 48 6.13 5.05 12.78
C ASP A 48 4.83 4.20 12.87
N ALA A 49 4.78 3.11 12.09
CA ALA A 49 3.57 2.32 11.92
C ALA A 49 3.05 1.76 13.26
N SER A 50 3.94 1.40 14.19
CA SER A 50 3.58 0.95 15.54
C SER A 50 2.91 2.02 16.40
N LYS A 51 3.10 3.30 16.07
CA LYS A 51 2.47 4.44 16.77
C LYS A 51 1.16 4.85 16.12
N LYS A 52 1.03 4.67 14.80
CA LYS A 52 -0.16 5.03 14.02
C LYS A 52 -1.23 3.94 13.99
N LEU A 53 -0.83 2.68 14.07
CA LEU A 53 -1.71 1.51 13.97
C LEU A 53 -1.68 0.69 15.25
N SER A 54 -2.83 0.12 15.64
CA SER A 54 -2.83 -0.82 16.77
C SER A 54 -2.17 -2.14 16.36
N LEU A 55 -1.68 -2.90 17.35
CA LEU A 55 -1.16 -4.24 17.09
C LEU A 55 -2.19 -5.12 16.37
N LYS A 56 -3.48 -4.95 16.68
CA LYS A 56 -4.57 -5.66 16.01
C LYS A 56 -4.61 -5.34 14.53
N ASP A 57 -4.41 -4.09 14.14
CA ASP A 57 -4.43 -3.65 12.74
C ASP A 57 -3.19 -4.17 11.98
N LEU A 58 -2.03 -4.22 12.64
CA LEU A 58 -0.79 -4.69 12.03
C LEU A 58 -0.77 -6.20 11.77
N VAL A 59 -1.43 -7.01 12.61
CA VAL A 59 -1.36 -8.48 12.53
C VAL A 59 -2.56 -9.13 11.86
N ASN A 60 -3.66 -8.39 11.64
CA ASN A 60 -4.86 -8.93 11.01
C ASN A 60 -5.08 -8.30 9.63
N VAL A 61 -4.95 -9.13 8.60
CA VAL A 61 -5.29 -8.77 7.23
C VAL A 61 -6.58 -9.48 6.86
N THR A 62 -7.60 -8.71 6.47
CA THR A 62 -8.89 -9.22 6.00
C THR A 62 -9.03 -8.98 4.51
N ILE A 63 -9.38 -10.03 3.77
CA ILE A 63 -9.56 -10.01 2.32
C ILE A 63 -10.95 -10.54 2.01
N GLU A 64 -11.78 -9.71 1.38
CA GLU A 64 -13.18 -10.04 1.08
C GLU A 64 -13.53 -9.65 -0.37
N ASN A 65 -14.44 -10.42 -0.98
CA ASN A 65 -15.03 -10.12 -2.30
C ASN A 65 -14.02 -9.91 -3.44
N LEU A 66 -12.85 -10.56 -3.39
CA LEU A 66 -11.89 -10.45 -4.48
C LEU A 66 -12.43 -11.07 -5.78
N PRO A 67 -12.24 -10.40 -6.93
CA PRO A 67 -12.58 -11.00 -8.21
C PRO A 67 -11.58 -12.11 -8.54
N PHE A 68 -12.10 -13.25 -8.98
CA PHE A 68 -11.29 -14.38 -9.47
C PHE A 68 -11.01 -14.29 -10.98
N GLU A 69 -11.65 -13.33 -11.64
CA GLU A 69 -11.52 -13.04 -13.06
C GLU A 69 -11.48 -11.52 -13.26
N LYS A 70 -10.93 -11.07 -14.39
CA LYS A 70 -10.87 -9.64 -14.68
C LYS A 70 -12.29 -9.11 -14.84
N ILE A 71 -12.67 -8.13 -14.03
CA ILE A 71 -13.96 -7.45 -14.20
C ILE A 71 -13.85 -6.56 -15.44
N GLU A 72 -14.50 -6.96 -16.52
CA GLU A 72 -14.70 -6.09 -17.68
C GLU A 72 -15.72 -5.03 -17.29
N THR A 73 -15.29 -3.77 -17.19
CA THR A 73 -16.21 -2.67 -16.99
C THR A 73 -16.81 -2.30 -18.34
N ALA A 74 -18.12 -2.43 -18.49
CA ALA A 74 -18.80 -1.83 -19.64
C ALA A 74 -18.57 -0.31 -19.57
N ILE A 75 -17.88 0.24 -20.57
CA ILE A 75 -17.72 1.69 -20.72
C ILE A 75 -19.13 2.25 -20.93
N ALA A 76 -19.62 3.01 -19.95
CA ALA A 76 -20.82 3.82 -20.08
C ALA A 76 -20.52 5.11 -20.85
#